data_AF-A0A1V5GFM5-F1
#
_entry.id   AF-A0A1V5GFM5-F1
#
_cell.length_a   1.000
_cell.length_b   1.000
_cell.length_c   1.000
_cell.angle_alpha   90.00
_cell.angle_beta   90.00
_cell.angle_gamma   90.00
#
_symmetry.space_group_name_H-M   'P 1'
#
loop_
_entity.id
_entity.type
_entity.pdbx_description
1 polymer ?
#
loop_
_entity_poly.entity_id
_entity_poly.type
_entity_poly.pdbx_seq_one_letter_code
_entity_poly.pdbx_strand_id
1 'polypeptide(L)' 'MRREKTERKIDIIGNAKNINGRPAIMAENVGVYFVEGLNEWKKEWHNKQIRVIGDLKRVKKIKWEVIKSPVVQLIT' A
#
# COMPACT_ATOMS: atom_id res chain seq x y z
N MET A 1 -9.38 -11.85 25.79
CA MET A 1 -10.12 -11.47 24.56
C MET A 1 -9.18 -10.73 23.61
N ARG A 2 -8.66 -11.41 22.57
CA ARG A 2 -7.91 -10.72 21.50
C ARG A 2 -8.95 -10.01 20.64
N ARG A 3 -8.96 -8.67 20.65
CA ARG A 3 -9.73 -7.89 19.69
C ARG A 3 -9.09 -8.14 18.32
N GLU A 4 -9.68 -9.03 17.53
CA GLU A 4 -9.37 -9.13 16.10
C GLU A 4 -9.58 -7.74 15.51
N LYS A 5 -8.48 -7.07 15.16
CA LYS A 5 -8.53 -5.88 14.33
C LYS A 5 -9.23 -6.33 13.05
N THR A 6 -10.42 -5.81 12.79
CA THR A 6 -11.13 -6.03 11.53
C THR A 6 -10.21 -5.64 10.38
N GLU A 7 -9.56 -6.63 9.78
CA GLU A 7 -8.78 -6.47 8.56
C GLU A 7 -9.78 -6.19 7.46
N ARG A 8 -9.78 -4.95 6.94
CA ARG A 8 -10.64 -4.55 5.83
C ARG A 8 -9.84 -4.74 4.55
N LYS A 9 -10.34 -5.57 3.65
CA LYS A 9 -9.78 -5.68 2.31
C LYS A 9 -9.95 -4.33 1.59
N ILE A 10 -8.88 -3.83 1.00
CA ILE A 10 -8.87 -2.64 0.15
C ILE A 10 -8.45 -3.00 -1.26
N ASP A 11 -8.91 -2.18 -2.19
CA ASP A 11 -8.55 -2.22 -3.59
C ASP A 11 -8.29 -0.78 -4.01
N ILE A 12 -7.03 -0.48 -4.30
CA ILE A 12 -6.59 0.89 -4.52
C ILE A 12 -5.74 1.00 -5.77
N ILE A 13 -6.01 2.04 -6.55
CA ILE A 13 -5.25 2.39 -7.74
C ILE A 13 -4.50 3.69 -7.48
N GLY A 14 -3.24 3.73 -7.90
CA GLY A 14 -2.37 4.88 -7.67
C GLY A 14 -0.97 4.66 -8.19
N ASN A 15 -0.12 5.66 -7.99
CA ASN A 15 1.26 5.62 -8.49
C ASN A 15 2.20 4.96 -7.49
N ALA A 16 3.03 4.03 -7.96
CA ALA A 16 4.05 3.40 -7.14
C ALA A 16 5.21 4.37 -6.85
N LYS A 17 5.54 4.57 -5.57
CA LYS A 17 6.62 5.42 -5.10
C LYS A 17 7.43 4.73 -4.02
N ASN A 18 8.75 4.99 -3.99
CA ASN A 18 9.60 4.60 -2.88
C ASN A 18 9.73 5.79 -1.93
N ILE A 19 9.24 5.65 -0.69
CA ILE A 19 9.27 6.70 0.34
C ILE A 19 10.11 6.18 1.50
N ASN A 20 11.23 6.85 1.81
CA ASN A 20 12.16 6.45 2.88
C ASN A 20 12.59 4.98 2.80
N GLY A 21 12.89 4.50 1.58
CA GLY A 21 13.29 3.11 1.34
C GLY A 21 12.18 2.08 1.59
N ARG A 22 10.92 2.48 1.42
CA ARG A 22 9.74 1.60 1.52
C ARG A 22 8.84 1.75 0.29
N PRO A 23 8.17 0.69 -0.16
CA PRO A 23 7.24 0.77 -1.27
C PRO A 23 5.92 1.37 -0.76
N ALA A 24 5.46 2.40 -1.45
CA ALA A 24 4.19 3.05 -1.21
C ALA A 24 3.39 3.21 -2.50
N ILE A 25 2.07 3.24 -2.38
CA ILE A 25 1.17 3.67 -3.44
C ILE A 25 0.59 5.03 -3.06
N MET A 26 0.71 5.97 -3.98
CA MET A 26 0.06 7.27 -3.91
C MET A 26 -1.23 7.22 -4.71
N ALA A 27 -2.35 7.09 -4.01
CA ALA A 27 -3.67 7.15 -4.60
C ALA A 27 -4.21 8.57 -4.51
N GLU A 28 -4.44 9.18 -5.67
CA GLU A 28 -4.99 10.54 -5.76
C GLU A 28 -6.36 10.55 -5.05
N ASN A 29 -6.56 11.53 -4.17
CA ASN A 29 -7.76 11.72 -3.33
C ASN A 29 -7.95 10.74 -2.15
N VAL A 30 -7.10 9.73 -1.99
CA VAL A 30 -7.20 8.79 -0.85
C VAL A 30 -6.01 8.96 0.11
N GLY A 31 -4.80 9.06 -0.42
CA GLY A 31 -3.58 9.26 0.37
C GLY A 31 -2.46 8.29 0.03
N VAL A 32 -1.57 8.09 0.99
CA VAL A 32 -0.37 7.27 0.85
C VAL A 32 -0.53 5.98 1.64
N TYR A 33 -0.37 4.85 0.95
CA TYR A 33 -0.42 3.53 1.56
C TYR A 33 0.91 2.81 1.40
N PHE A 34 1.49 2.33 2.49
CA PHE A 34 2.71 1.53 2.45
C PHE A 34 2.38 0.07 2.21
N VAL A 35 3.21 -0.60 1.43
CA VAL A 35 3.04 -2.01 1.08
C VAL A 35 4.00 -2.84 1.95
N GLU A 36 3.45 -3.73 2.79
CA GLU A 36 4.25 -4.62 3.64
C GLU A 36 4.75 -5.83 2.85
N GLY A 37 5.91 -6.37 3.23
CA GLY A 37 6.51 -7.56 2.60
C GLY A 37 7.40 -7.25 1.40
N LEU A 38 7.56 -5.97 1.04
CA LEU A 38 8.50 -5.50 0.03
C LEU A 38 9.43 -4.45 0.65
N ASN A 39 10.70 -4.46 0.24
CA ASN A 39 11.65 -3.42 0.63
C ASN A 39 11.45 -2.15 -0.20
N GLU A 40 11.39 -2.27 -1.52
CA GLU A 40 11.17 -1.16 -2.44
C GLU A 40 10.51 -1.64 -3.74
N TRP A 41 9.87 -0.72 -4.46
CA TRP A 41 9.49 -0.96 -5.84
C TRP A 41 10.71 -1.01 -6.73
N LYS A 42 10.71 -1.95 -7.68
CA LYS A 42 11.69 -1.97 -8.77
C LYS A 42 11.63 -0.67 -9.57
N LYS A 43 12.76 -0.25 -10.15
CA LYS A 43 12.89 1.00 -10.91
C LYS A 43 11.87 1.13 -12.05
N GLU A 44 11.56 0.03 -12.73
CA GLU A 44 10.57 -0.04 -13.82
C GLU A 44 9.12 0.26 -13.36
N TRP A 45 8.81 0.06 -12.08
CA TRP A 45 7.48 0.33 -11.50
C TRP A 45 7.38 1.76 -10.98
N HIS A 46 8.50 2.45 -10.76
CA HIS A 46 8.48 3.77 -10.15
C HIS A 46 7.70 4.79 -10.99
N ASN A 47 6.77 5.51 -10.35
CA ASN A 47 5.80 6.42 -10.98
C ASN A 47 4.88 5.77 -12.02
N LYS A 48 4.76 4.44 -12.03
CA LYS A 48 3.72 3.75 -12.81
C LYS A 48 2.45 3.61 -12.01
N GLN A 49 1.33 3.64 -12.71
CA GLN A 49 0.03 3.36 -12.11
C GLN A 49 -0.07 1.86 -11.83
N ILE A 50 -0.42 1.52 -10.60
CA ILE A 50 -0.57 0.15 -10.12
C ILE A 50 -1.90 0.02 -9.40
N ARG A 51 -2.45 -1.19 -9.42
CA ARG A 51 -3.54 -1.62 -8.55
C ARG A 51 -2.96 -2.47 -7.42
N VAL A 52 -3.34 -2.17 -6.18
CA VAL A 52 -2.96 -2.96 -5.01
C VAL A 52 -4.22 -3.41 -4.29
N ILE A 53 -4.33 -4.72 -4.08
CA ILE A 53 -5.41 -5.33 -3.31
C ILE A 53 -4.79 -6.01 -2.09
N GLY A 54 -5.32 -5.77 -0.90
CA GLY A 54 -4.79 -6.40 0.31
C GLY A 54 -5.51 -5.95 1.57
N ASP A 55 -4.98 -6.33 2.73
CA ASP A 55 -5.60 -6.06 4.01
C ASP A 55 -5.11 -4.75 4.60
N LEU A 56 -6.03 -3.82 4.83
CA LEU A 56 -5.73 -2.52 5.39
C LEU A 56 -5.51 -2.63 6.91
N LYS A 57 -4.28 -2.34 7.33
CA LYS A 57 -3.92 -2.18 8.73
C LYS A 57 -3.72 -0.71 9.06
N ARG A 58 -4.67 -0.16 9.82
CA ARG A 58 -4.52 1.16 10.45
C ARG A 58 -3.58 1.08 11.65
N VAL A 59 -2.51 1.86 11.59
CA VAL A 59 -1.57 2.03 12.70
C VAL A 59 -1.95 3.32 13.44
N LYS A 60 -2.71 3.21 14.54
CA LYS A 60 -3.28 4.35 15.30
C LYS A 60 -2.28 5.45 15.72
N LYS A 61 -0.97 5.17 15.75
CA LYS A 61 0.08 6.13 16.15
C LYS A 61 0.70 6.92 14.99
N ILE A 62 0.47 6.51 13.73
CA ILE A 62 1.13 7.15 12.58
C ILE A 62 0.10 7.37 11.48
N LYS A 63 0.10 8.55 10.84
CA LYS A 63 -0.85 8.95 9.78
C LYS A 63 -0.77 8.11 8.49
N TRP A 64 -0.07 6.98 8.50
CA TRP A 64 0.10 6.14 7.32
C TRP A 64 -0.67 4.83 7.48
N GLU A 65 -1.33 4.47 6.40
CA GLU A 65 -2.03 3.21 6.26
C GLU A 65 -1.11 2.17 5.63
N VAL A 66 -1.19 0.93 6.10
CA VAL A 66 -0.32 -0.17 5.63
C VAL A 66 -1.19 -1.26 5.02
N ILE A 67 -0.79 -1.75 3.84
CA ILE A 67 -1.41 -2.85 3.13
C ILE A 67 -0.61 -4.12 3.42
N LYS A 68 -1.26 -5.10 4.04
CA LYS A 68 -0.72 -6.44 4.27
C LYS A 68 -1.18 -7.41 3.19
N SER A 69 -0.42 -8.49 3.01
CA SER A 69 -0.70 -9.54 2.02
C SER A 69 -1.07 -8.97 0.63
N PRO A 70 -0.26 -8.03 0.09
CA PRO A 70 -0.63 -7.28 -1.10
C PRO A 70 -0.56 -8.17 -2.35
N VAL A 71 -1.57 -8.06 -3.20
CA VAL A 71 -1.52 -8.43 -4.61
C VAL A 71 -1.35 -7.15 -5.40
N VAL A 72 -0.27 -7.05 -6.17
CA VAL A 72 0.09 -5.85 -6.93
C VAL A 72 -0.01 -6.17 -8.42
N GLN A 73 -0.69 -5.31 -9.17
CA GLN A 73 -0.82 -5.41 -10.62
C GLN A 73 -0.40 -4.09 -11.27
N LEU A 74 0.45 -4.16 -12.30
CA LEU A 74 0.77 -3.00 -13.13
C LEU A 74 -0.42 -2.69 -14.04
N ILE A 75 -0.82 -1.42 -14.10
CA ILE A 75 -1.83 -0.95 -15.05
C ILE A 75 -1.08 -0.34 -16.22
N THR A 76 -1.03 -1.07 -17.33
CA THR A 76 -0.48 -0.61 -18.63
C THR A 76 -1.47 0.24 -19.39
#